data_AF-A0A9E3LG10-F1
#
_entry.id   AF-A0A9E3LG10-F1
#
_cell.length_a   1.000
_cell.length_b   1.000
_cell.length_c   1.000
_cell.angle_alpha   90.00
_cell.angle_beta   90.00
_cell.angle_gamma   90.00
#
_symmetry.space_group_name_H-M   'P 1'
#
loop_
_entity.id
_entity.type
_entity.pdbx_description
1 polymer ?
#
loop_
_entity_poly.entity_id
_entity_poly.type
_entity_poly.pdbx_seq_one_letter_code
_entity_poly.pdbx_strand_id
1 'polypeptide(L)'
;MAASIEQVGADLRRRRRALVGFEQPTREGWAADLVAYDRLLIAAAAMLDVSSPDEPVGPEPLQARQRDTLERGLAEAGLDIRTDDL
;
A
#
# COMPACT_ATOMS: atom_id res chain seq x y z
N MET A 1 2.54 20.76 2.80
CA MET A 1 1.28 20.50 2.05
C MET A 1 0.91 19.04 2.30
N ALA A 2 -0.25 18.77 2.90
CA ALA A 2 -0.74 17.41 3.02
C ALA A 2 -1.16 16.91 1.62
N ALA A 3 -0.77 15.70 1.24
CA ALA A 3 -1.27 15.06 0.02
C ALA A 3 -2.78 14.80 0.17
N SER A 4 -3.56 15.01 -0.88
CA SER A 4 -4.98 14.66 -0.86
C SER A 4 -5.14 13.13 -0.87
N ILE A 5 -6.25 12.62 -0.30
CA ILE A 5 -6.54 11.18 -0.29
C ILE A 5 -6.60 10.58 -1.71
N GLU A 6 -7.04 11.38 -2.69
CA GLU A 6 -7.05 11.01 -4.10
C GLU A 6 -5.63 10.84 -4.68
N GLN A 7 -4.70 11.75 -4.34
CA GLN A 7 -3.29 11.64 -4.72
C GLN A 7 -2.65 10.40 -4.08
N VAL A 8 -2.94 10.16 -2.79
CA VAL A 8 -2.47 8.97 -2.08
C VAL A 8 -3.01 7.69 -2.75
N GLY A 9 -4.28 7.68 -3.13
CA GLY A 9 -4.91 6.58 -3.86
C GLY A 9 -4.26 6.30 -5.22
N ALA A 10 -4.01 7.35 -6.01
CA ALA A 10 -3.34 7.22 -7.30
C ALA A 10 -1.91 6.67 -7.17
N ASP A 11 -1.17 7.14 -6.17
CA ASP A 11 0.18 6.68 -5.86
C ASP A 11 0.20 5.22 -5.38
N LEU A 12 -0.76 4.81 -4.56
CA LEU A 12 -0.94 3.42 -4.14
C LEU A 12 -1.22 2.51 -5.33
N ARG A 13 -2.15 2.86 -6.22
CA ARG A 13 -2.44 2.08 -7.44
C ARG A 13 -1.22 1.98 -8.34
N ARG A 14 -0.46 3.07 -8.52
CA ARG A 14 0.78 3.07 -9.33
C ARG A 14 1.81 2.11 -8.73
N ARG A 15 2.05 2.18 -7.42
CA ARG A 15 3.02 1.32 -6.73
C ARG A 15 2.58 -0.14 -6.72
N ARG A 16 1.31 -0.41 -6.44
CA ARG A 16 0.75 -1.77 -6.49
C ARG A 16 0.93 -2.40 -7.86
N ARG A 17 0.64 -1.68 -8.95
CA ARG A 17 0.90 -2.15 -10.33
C ARG A 17 2.38 -2.43 -10.59
N ALA A 18 3.28 -1.58 -10.10
CA ALA A 18 4.72 -1.81 -10.20
C ALA A 18 5.20 -3.01 -9.36
N LEU A 19 4.44 -3.45 -8.35
CA LEU A 19 4.74 -4.64 -7.56
C LEU A 19 4.13 -5.92 -8.16
N VAL A 20 2.97 -5.83 -8.81
CA VAL A 20 2.27 -6.96 -9.45
C VAL A 20 2.80 -7.24 -10.87
N GLY A 21 3.13 -6.20 -11.63
CA GLY A 21 3.60 -6.32 -13.02
C GLY A 21 5.02 -6.87 -13.18
N PHE A 22 5.77 -6.99 -12.07
CA PHE A 22 7.06 -7.65 -12.05
C PHE A 22 6.92 -8.92 -11.22
N GLU A 23 7.05 -10.08 -11.86
CA GLU A 23 6.83 -11.39 -11.22
C GLU A 23 7.79 -11.74 -10.06
N GLN A 24 8.78 -10.92 -9.68
CA GLN A 24 9.86 -11.43 -8.82
C GLN A 24 10.32 -10.53 -7.67
N PRO A 25 10.48 -11.12 -6.46
CA PRO A 25 11.28 -10.57 -5.37
C PRO A 25 12.78 -10.41 -5.70
N THR A 26 13.23 -10.88 -6.87
CA THR A 26 14.64 -10.88 -7.30
C THR A 26 15.08 -9.58 -7.97
N ARG A 27 14.14 -8.68 -8.30
CA ARG A 27 14.48 -7.36 -8.85
C ARG A 27 15.18 -6.53 -7.78
N GLU A 28 16.30 -5.91 -8.17
CA GLU A 28 16.98 -4.92 -7.33
C GLU A 28 16.04 -3.78 -6.94
N GLY A 29 15.96 -3.50 -5.64
CA GLY A 29 15.07 -2.48 -5.08
C GLY A 29 13.63 -2.93 -4.83
N TRP A 30 13.23 -4.16 -5.18
CA TRP A 30 11.85 -4.64 -4.95
C TRP A 30 11.44 -4.56 -3.47
N ALA A 31 12.34 -4.94 -2.55
CA ALA A 31 12.09 -4.85 -1.12
C ALA A 31 11.89 -3.38 -0.66
N ALA A 32 12.65 -2.44 -1.22
CA ALA A 32 12.51 -1.03 -0.91
C ALA A 32 11.19 -0.44 -1.46
N ASP A 33 10.82 -0.83 -2.68
CA ASP A 33 9.54 -0.45 -3.30
C ASP A 33 8.36 -1.01 -2.50
N LEU A 34 8.48 -2.24 -1.99
CA LEU A 34 7.49 -2.88 -1.15
C LEU A 34 7.32 -2.17 0.20
N VAL A 35 8.42 -1.84 0.87
CA VAL A 35 8.40 -1.07 2.14
C VAL A 35 7.79 0.31 1.91
N ALA A 36 8.11 0.97 0.79
CA ALA A 36 7.53 2.26 0.46
C ALA A 36 6.03 2.17 0.16
N TYR A 37 5.57 1.07 -0.45
CA TYR A 37 4.15 0.78 -0.63
C TYR A 37 3.44 0.53 0.70
N ASP A 38 4.02 -0.30 1.57
CA ASP A 38 3.47 -0.62 2.89
C ASP A 38 3.33 0.61 3.79
N ARG A 39 4.33 1.51 3.79
CA ARG A 39 4.25 2.80 4.51
C ARG A 39 3.11 3.68 3.99
N LEU A 40 2.90 3.69 2.68
CA LEU A 40 1.82 4.47 2.08
C LEU A 40 0.44 3.87 2.41
N LEU A 41 0.34 2.54 2.50
CA LEU A 41 -0.87 1.85 2.97
C LEU A 41 -1.23 2.24 4.40
N ILE A 42 -0.25 2.24 5.30
CA ILE A 42 -0.45 2.61 6.71
C ILE A 42 -0.87 4.08 6.81
N ALA A 43 -0.22 4.98 6.07
CA ALA A 43 -0.59 6.40 6.05
C ALA A 43 -2.02 6.60 5.51
N ALA A 44 -2.40 5.92 4.43
CA ALA A 44 -3.76 5.98 3.91
C ALA A 44 -4.79 5.43 4.90
N ALA A 45 -4.44 4.36 5.63
CA ALA A 45 -5.31 3.77 6.64
C ALA A 45 -5.55 4.75 7.79
N ALA A 46 -4.50 5.42 8.27
CA ALA A 46 -4.61 6.48 9.27
C ALA A 46 -5.45 7.68 8.80
N MET A 47 -5.37 8.05 7.51
CA MET A 47 -6.19 9.13 6.95
C MET A 47 -7.68 8.79 6.88
N LEU A 48 -8.02 7.51 6.74
CA LEU A 48 -9.39 7.01 6.58
C LEU A 48 -9.95 6.35 7.86
N ASP A 49 -9.24 6.46 8.98
CA ASP A 49 -9.59 5.81 10.25
C ASP A 49 -9.78 4.28 10.12
N VAL A 50 -9.00 3.66 9.24
CA VAL A 50 -8.94 2.22 9.05
C VAL A 50 -7.94 1.63 10.04
N SER A 51 -8.38 0.61 10.78
CA SER A 51 -7.52 -0.09 11.73
C SER A 51 -6.31 -0.70 11.00
N SER A 52 -5.11 -0.30 11.41
CA SER A 52 -3.85 -0.74 10.82
C SER A 52 -3.00 -1.48 11.87
N PRO A 53 -2.21 -2.49 11.47
CA PRO A 53 -1.17 -3.01 12.34
C PRO A 53 -0.18 -1.88 12.68
N ASP A 54 0.45 -1.97 13.86
CA ASP A 54 1.55 -1.07 14.20
C ASP A 54 2.58 -1.04 13.06
N GLU A 55 3.12 0.14 12.77
CA GLU A 55 4.14 0.31 11.75
C GLU A 55 5.29 -0.67 12.02
N PRO A 56 5.74 -1.45 11.02
CA PRO A 56 6.76 -2.45 11.25
C PRO A 56 8.00 -1.81 11.86
N VAL A 57 8.48 -2.38 12.95
CA VAL A 57 9.68 -1.90 13.66
C VAL A 57 10.90 -2.26 12.82
N GLY A 58 11.22 -1.42 11.83
CA GLY A 58 12.42 -1.57 10.99
C GLY A 58 12.17 -1.43 9.49
N PRO A 59 13.14 -1.84 8.65
CA PRO A 59 13.04 -1.79 7.20
C PRO A 59 12.30 -3.00 6.60
N GLU A 60 11.63 -3.80 7.43
CA GLU A 60 10.98 -5.04 7.00
C GLU A 60 9.61 -4.75 6.37
N PRO A 61 9.30 -5.39 5.22
CA PRO A 61 7.96 -5.30 4.65
C PRO A 61 6.90 -5.88 5.58
N LEU A 62 5.66 -5.40 5.45
CA LEU A 62 4.50 -6.05 6.04
C LEU A 62 4.37 -7.48 5.50
N GLN A 63 3.87 -8.38 6.35
CA GLN A 63 3.49 -9.71 5.91
C GLN A 63 2.36 -9.61 4.89
N ALA A 64 2.33 -10.52 3.91
CA ALA A 64 1.32 -10.51 2.85
C ALA A 64 -0.12 -10.47 3.38
N ARG A 65 -0.41 -11.16 4.49
CA ARG A 65 -1.73 -11.14 5.15
C ARG A 65 -2.09 -9.79 5.76
N GLN A 66 -1.12 -9.12 6.39
CA GLN A 66 -1.32 -7.78 6.96
C GLN A 66 -1.62 -6.78 5.84
N ARG A 67 -0.86 -6.88 4.73
CA ARG A 67 -1.08 -6.06 3.55
C ARG A 67 -2.46 -6.27 2.94
N ASP A 68 -2.88 -7.51 2.70
CA ASP A 68 -4.22 -7.81 2.17
C ASP A 68 -5.35 -7.27 3.09
N THR A 69 -5.14 -7.31 4.41
CA THR A 69 -6.09 -6.76 5.39
C THR A 69 -6.21 -5.25 5.26
N LEU A 70 -5.08 -4.53 5.12
CA LEU A 70 -5.08 -3.09 4.88
C LEU A 70 -5.71 -2.73 3.53
N GLU A 71 -5.36 -3.43 2.45
CA GLU A 71 -5.94 -3.16 1.13
C GLU A 71 -7.47 -3.35 1.13
N ARG A 72 -7.99 -4.34 1.86
CA ARG A 72 -9.43 -4.54 2.04
C ARG A 72 -10.06 -3.42 2.87
N GLY A 73 -9.48 -3.08 4.01
CA GLY A 73 -10.01 -2.01 4.88
C GLY A 73 -10.05 -0.65 4.17
N LEU A 74 -9.03 -0.34 3.37
CA LEU A 74 -9.02 0.86 2.53
C LEU A 74 -10.13 0.84 1.48
N ALA A 75 -10.34 -0.30 0.81
CA ALA A 75 -11.43 -0.44 -0.16
C ALA A 75 -12.81 -0.29 0.49
N GLU A 76 -13.01 -0.85 1.69
CA GLU A 76 -14.24 -0.67 2.49
C GLU A 76 -14.45 0.79 2.92
N ALA A 77 -13.37 1.53 3.16
CA ALA A 77 -13.39 2.97 3.43
C ALA A 77 -13.53 3.84 2.16
N GLY A 78 -13.71 3.24 0.98
CA GLY A 78 -13.93 3.95 -0.29
C GLY A 78 -12.65 4.25 -1.09
N LEU A 79 -11.49 3.76 -0.65
CA LEU A 79 -10.23 3.83 -1.39
C LEU A 79 -9.84 2.45 -1.94
N ASP A 80 -10.46 2.06 -3.05
CA ASP A 80 -10.06 0.82 -3.72
C ASP A 80 -8.80 1.04 -4.58
N ILE A 81 -7.76 0.30 -4.20
CA ILE A 81 -6.44 0.29 -4.84
C ILE A 81 -6.20 -1.01 -5.61
N ARG A 82 -7.14 -1.96 -5.52
CA ARG A 82 -7.07 -3.28 -6.16
C ARG A 82 -7.79 -3.31 -7.50
N THR A 83 -8.82 -2.48 -7.65
CA THR A 83 -9.50 -2.27 -8.92
C THR A 83 -8.63 -1.40 -9.82
N ASP A 84 -8.06 -2.03 -10.84
CA ASP A 84 -7.73 -1.34 -12.07
C ASP A 84 -9.06 -1.13 -12.81
N ASP A 85 -9.62 0.08 -12.78
CA ASP A 85 -10.43 0.52 -13.92
C ASP A 85 -9.43 0.67 -15.09
N LEU A 86 -9.26 -0.43 -15.84
CA LEU A 86 -8.80 -0.44 -17.22
C LEU A 86 -10.00 -0.30 -18.14
#